data_AF-A0A7W4E6T0-F1
#
_entry.id   AF-A0A7W4E6T0-F1
#
_cell.length_a   1.000
_cell.length_b   1.000
_cell.length_c   1.000
_cell.angle_alpha   90.00
_cell.angle_beta   90.00
_cell.angle_gamma   90.00
#
_symmetry.space_group_name_H-M   'P 1'
#
loop_
_entity.id
_entity.type
_entity.pdbx_description
1 polymer ?
#
loop_
_entity_poly.entity_id
_entity_poly.type
_entity_poly.pdbx_seq_one_letter_code
_entity_poly.pdbx_strand_id
1 'polypeptide(L)'
;MAIFVGLSQAIDPIKNTHAAPGGPTTISASYDASSVDFHFTSTDLANSAFKQSAVTATVSTNNPTGFTFYISSTDENTDLKHTNPSSMAKIPSIGTSLVESNFTADSWGYSSDAVNFNPIPKASAPSTILVTNNNTSQRIAVNFGVKASPSLESGSYTKQLLLTATTNYTPSEATFLPGSQFRTTINDLERSGRMREFKRATTLPANLTSARVVSSSDSYRVIYAWYDSGIIYWWSDADTVYMNEDASNMFHGFLYRDINLLDLTGISMSKVKRMSD
;
A
#
# COMPACT_ATOMS: atom_id res chain seq x y z
N MET A 1 15.89 22.36 -10.57
CA MET A 1 16.55 21.42 -9.63
C MET A 1 15.65 20.20 -9.53
N ALA A 2 16.09 19.07 -10.07
CA ALA A 2 15.28 17.86 -10.17
C ALA A 2 15.09 17.25 -8.77
N ILE A 3 13.85 17.18 -8.29
CA ILE A 3 13.53 16.46 -7.07
C ILE A 3 13.39 14.99 -7.44
N PHE A 4 14.33 14.20 -6.94
CA PHE A 4 14.30 12.75 -6.98
C PHE A 4 13.04 12.26 -6.25
N VAL A 5 12.16 11.56 -6.96
CA VAL A 5 11.17 10.69 -6.32
C VAL A 5 11.93 9.42 -5.95
N GLY A 6 12.03 9.13 -4.64
CA GLY A 6 12.61 7.89 -4.15
C GLY A 6 11.84 6.69 -4.69
N LEU A 7 12.37 6.06 -5.73
CA LEU A 7 12.04 4.69 -6.13
C LEU A 7 12.67 3.76 -5.08
N SER A 8 11.92 3.44 -4.03
CA SER A 8 12.23 2.25 -3.24
C SER A 8 11.69 1.03 -4.00
N GLN A 9 12.49 0.49 -4.90
CA GLN A 9 12.33 -0.91 -5.27
C GLN A 9 13.01 -1.72 -4.18
N ALA A 10 12.23 -2.43 -3.37
CA ALA A 10 12.76 -3.47 -2.52
C ALA A 10 13.36 -4.55 -3.43
N ILE A 11 14.69 -4.61 -3.50
CA ILE A 11 15.42 -5.73 -4.10
C ILE A 11 15.55 -6.77 -2.98
N ASP A 12 14.65 -7.75 -2.97
CA ASP A 12 14.81 -8.92 -2.12
C ASP A 12 15.85 -9.87 -2.73
N PRO A 13 16.86 -10.32 -1.95
CA PRO A 13 17.93 -11.17 -2.43
C PRO A 13 17.45 -12.61 -2.64
N ILE A 14 17.66 -13.10 -3.86
CA ILE A 14 17.81 -14.51 -4.30
C ILE A 14 17.09 -15.57 -3.43
N LYS A 15 15.90 -15.99 -3.87
CA LYS A 15 15.30 -17.30 -3.56
C LYS A 15 14.48 -17.78 -4.75
N ASN A 16 14.66 -19.06 -5.13
CA ASN A 16 14.05 -19.75 -6.27
C ASN A 16 12.73 -19.13 -6.75
N THR A 17 12.75 -18.55 -7.95
CA THR A 17 11.68 -17.72 -8.48
C THR A 17 10.42 -18.54 -8.76
N HIS A 18 9.48 -18.53 -7.82
CA HIS A 18 8.07 -18.62 -8.17
C HIS A 18 7.65 -17.23 -8.66
N ALA A 19 7.30 -17.11 -9.93
CA ALA A 19 6.75 -15.87 -10.45
C ALA A 19 5.37 -15.67 -9.81
N ALA A 20 5.19 -14.55 -9.11
CA ALA A 20 3.88 -14.13 -8.68
C ALA A 20 2.93 -14.09 -9.91
N PRO A 21 1.68 -14.58 -9.80
CA PRO A 21 0.65 -14.38 -10.81
C PRO A 21 0.32 -12.90 -10.86
N GLY A 22 0.47 -12.30 -12.04
CA GLY A 22 0.44 -10.85 -12.21
C GLY A 22 1.84 -10.28 -12.05
N GLY A 23 2.30 -9.55 -13.07
CA GLY A 23 3.63 -8.93 -13.08
C GLY A 23 3.85 -7.97 -11.91
N PRO A 24 5.05 -7.37 -11.80
CA PRO A 24 5.39 -6.51 -10.67
C PRO A 24 4.34 -5.41 -10.49
N THR A 25 3.93 -5.19 -9.24
CA THR A 25 3.08 -4.06 -8.88
C THR A 25 3.82 -2.76 -9.16
N THR A 26 3.20 -1.85 -9.91
CA THR A 26 3.74 -0.54 -10.28
C THR A 26 2.83 0.56 -9.81
N ILE A 27 3.44 1.71 -9.49
CA ILE A 27 2.73 2.97 -9.25
C ILE A 27 3.54 4.09 -9.87
N SER A 28 2.85 5.04 -10.49
CA SER A 28 3.44 6.25 -11.06
C SER A 28 2.58 7.44 -10.72
N ALA A 29 3.20 8.57 -10.41
CA ALA A 29 2.52 9.83 -10.17
C ALA A 29 3.22 10.95 -10.95
N SER A 30 2.42 11.85 -11.53
CA SER A 30 2.88 13.11 -12.10
C SER A 30 2.08 14.27 -11.53
N TYR A 31 2.70 15.45 -11.49
CA TYR A 31 2.15 16.65 -10.88
C TYR A 31 2.31 17.82 -11.83
N ASP A 32 1.34 18.72 -11.87
CA ASP A 32 1.41 19.97 -12.66
C ASP A 32 2.28 21.05 -11.98
N ALA A 33 2.41 20.99 -10.64
CA ALA A 33 3.28 21.86 -9.85
C ALA A 33 3.84 21.14 -8.62
N SER A 34 5.00 21.58 -8.13
CA SER A 34 5.63 21.09 -6.89
C SER A 34 5.51 22.06 -5.71
N SER A 35 5.01 23.28 -5.95
CA SER A 35 4.79 24.32 -4.95
C SER A 35 3.44 24.98 -5.15
N VAL A 36 2.95 25.61 -4.09
CA VAL A 36 1.79 26.48 -4.13
C VAL A 36 2.26 27.92 -4.04
N ASP A 37 1.90 28.72 -5.04
CA ASP A 37 2.33 30.11 -5.15
C ASP A 37 1.10 31.03 -5.16
N PHE A 38 1.09 32.02 -4.27
CA PHE A 38 0.06 33.05 -4.18
C PHE A 38 0.69 34.43 -4.30
N HIS A 39 0.21 35.22 -5.26
CA HIS A 39 0.63 36.62 -5.43
C HIS A 39 -0.43 37.57 -4.86
N PHE A 40 -0.01 38.55 -4.06
CA PHE A 40 -0.88 39.58 -3.47
C PHE A 40 -0.43 40.98 -3.87
N THR A 41 -1.36 41.74 -4.44
CA THR A 41 -1.24 43.18 -4.70
C THR A 41 -1.67 43.99 -3.49
N SER A 42 -1.33 45.28 -3.42
CA SER A 42 -1.78 46.15 -2.33
C SER A 42 -3.31 46.21 -2.19
N THR A 43 -4.06 46.08 -3.30
CA THR A 43 -5.52 46.01 -3.29
C THR A 43 -6.03 44.70 -2.69
N ASP A 44 -5.37 43.57 -3.00
CA ASP A 44 -5.72 42.28 -2.38
C ASP A 44 -5.56 42.34 -0.87
N LEU A 45 -4.47 42.95 -0.40
CA LEU A 45 -4.18 43.11 1.02
C LEU A 45 -5.20 44.01 1.71
N ALA A 46 -5.47 45.19 1.14
CA ALA A 46 -6.40 46.18 1.71
C ALA A 46 -7.83 45.62 1.89
N ASN A 47 -8.24 44.71 1.01
CA ASN A 47 -9.57 44.09 1.03
C ASN A 47 -9.63 42.74 1.75
N SER A 48 -8.51 42.26 2.34
CA SER A 48 -8.42 40.90 2.89
C SER A 48 -8.89 39.84 1.89
N ALA A 49 -8.45 39.97 0.64
CA ALA A 49 -8.90 39.10 -0.45
C ALA A 49 -8.61 37.62 -0.14
N PHE A 50 -9.58 36.77 -0.46
CA PHE A 50 -9.38 35.33 -0.48
C PHE A 50 -8.95 34.90 -1.88
N LYS A 51 -7.94 34.03 -1.96
CA LYS A 51 -7.47 33.45 -3.22
C LYS A 51 -7.42 31.94 -3.10
N GLN A 52 -7.71 31.28 -4.23
CA GLN A 52 -7.60 29.84 -4.35
C GLN A 52 -6.64 29.45 -5.47
N SER A 53 -6.00 28.30 -5.30
CA SER A 53 -5.16 27.63 -6.31
C SER A 53 -5.30 26.12 -6.16
N ALA A 54 -4.91 25.36 -7.17
CA ALA A 54 -4.94 23.90 -7.11
C ALA A 54 -3.67 23.30 -7.71
N VAL A 55 -3.26 22.17 -7.15
CA VAL A 55 -2.25 21.28 -7.72
C VAL A 55 -2.95 20.00 -8.14
N THR A 56 -2.75 19.60 -9.39
CA THR A 56 -3.30 18.37 -9.95
C THR A 56 -2.24 17.29 -9.98
N ALA A 57 -2.55 16.15 -9.39
CA ALA A 57 -1.81 14.91 -9.57
C ALA A 57 -2.52 13.98 -10.55
N THR A 58 -1.76 13.25 -11.36
CA THR A 58 -2.24 12.07 -12.08
C THR A 58 -1.51 10.85 -11.54
N VAL A 59 -2.27 9.90 -10.96
CA VAL A 59 -1.73 8.69 -10.35
C VAL A 59 -2.25 7.47 -11.09
N SER A 60 -1.36 6.54 -11.43
CA SER A 60 -1.70 5.28 -12.08
C SER A 60 -1.02 4.13 -11.35
N THR A 61 -1.74 3.03 -11.15
CA THR A 61 -1.19 1.79 -10.57
C THR A 61 -1.86 0.58 -11.22
N ASN A 62 -1.15 -0.54 -11.33
CA ASN A 62 -1.75 -1.82 -11.68
C ASN A 62 -2.18 -2.63 -10.44
N ASN A 63 -2.05 -2.08 -9.23
CA ASN A 63 -2.42 -2.79 -8.00
C ASN A 63 -3.96 -3.01 -7.97
N PRO A 64 -4.44 -4.26 -7.85
CA PRO A 64 -5.87 -4.56 -7.82
C PRO A 64 -6.61 -3.97 -6.61
N THR A 65 -5.92 -3.62 -5.52
CA THR A 65 -6.52 -2.95 -4.35
C THR A 65 -6.38 -1.43 -4.42
N GLY A 66 -5.86 -0.88 -5.53
CA GLY A 66 -5.71 0.54 -5.78
C GLY A 66 -4.57 1.19 -4.99
N PHE A 67 -4.76 2.45 -4.58
CA PHE A 67 -3.72 3.26 -3.93
C PHE A 67 -4.31 4.24 -2.90
N THR A 68 -3.43 4.77 -2.05
CA THR A 68 -3.72 5.87 -1.14
C THR A 68 -2.84 7.07 -1.52
N PHE A 69 -3.45 8.26 -1.55
CA PHE A 69 -2.80 9.53 -1.87
C PHE A 69 -2.75 10.43 -0.64
N TYR A 70 -1.58 11.02 -0.41
CA TYR A 70 -1.28 11.83 0.77
C TYR A 70 -0.71 13.19 0.38
N ILE A 71 -0.89 14.14 1.29
CA ILE A 71 -0.24 15.45 1.27
C ILE A 71 0.53 15.67 2.58
N SER A 72 1.67 16.34 2.48
CA SER A 72 2.35 16.99 3.60
C SER A 72 3.11 18.22 3.13
N SER A 73 3.51 19.07 4.06
CA SER A 73 4.66 19.96 3.87
C SER A 73 5.93 19.13 3.64
N THR A 74 6.94 19.71 2.99
CA THR A 74 8.29 19.12 2.88
C THR A 74 9.08 19.18 4.18
N ASP A 75 8.62 19.97 5.16
CA ASP A 75 9.24 20.17 6.46
C ASP A 75 8.17 20.33 7.58
N GLU A 76 8.58 20.49 8.83
CA GLU A 76 7.66 20.65 9.97
C GLU A 76 6.97 22.02 10.04
N ASN A 77 7.49 23.01 9.32
CA ASN A 77 6.86 24.32 9.22
C ASN A 77 5.76 24.25 8.15
N THR A 78 4.63 24.87 8.41
CA THR A 78 3.46 24.81 7.52
C THR A 78 3.05 26.20 7.06
N ASP A 79 3.94 27.18 7.17
CA ASP A 79 3.66 28.56 6.80
C ASP A 79 3.94 28.78 5.30
N LEU A 80 3.07 29.53 4.63
CA LEU A 80 3.37 30.14 3.34
C LEU A 80 4.38 31.26 3.56
N LYS A 81 5.53 31.24 2.90
CA LYS A 81 6.60 32.23 3.12
C LYS A 81 6.74 33.16 1.93
N HIS A 82 7.02 34.42 2.19
CA HIS A 82 7.31 35.38 1.13
C HIS A 82 8.52 34.93 0.31
N THR A 83 8.49 35.12 -1.01
CA THR A 83 9.54 34.64 -1.93
C THR A 83 10.81 35.48 -1.88
N ASN A 84 10.73 36.74 -1.40
CA ASN A 84 11.90 37.54 -1.07
C ASN A 84 12.60 36.94 0.17
N PRO A 85 13.84 36.42 0.05
CA PRO A 85 14.53 35.76 1.15
C PRO A 85 14.88 36.69 2.32
N SER A 86 14.86 38.01 2.10
CA SER A 86 15.07 39.00 3.17
C SER A 86 13.79 39.34 3.95
N SER A 87 12.62 38.91 3.46
CA SER A 87 11.35 39.13 4.14
C SER A 87 11.09 38.03 5.16
N MET A 88 10.64 38.45 6.35
CA MET A 88 10.16 37.55 7.39
C MET A 88 8.65 37.32 7.33
N ALA A 89 7.97 37.91 6.33
CA ALA A 89 6.53 37.79 6.18
C ALA A 89 6.13 36.35 5.84
N LYS A 90 5.08 35.89 6.51
CA LYS A 90 4.58 34.53 6.39
C LYS A 90 3.10 34.49 6.74
N ILE A 91 2.41 33.52 6.17
CA ILE A 91 0.99 33.27 6.41
C ILE A 91 0.88 31.90 7.09
N PRO A 92 0.42 31.80 8.35
CA PRO A 92 0.31 30.54 9.06
C PRO A 92 -0.83 29.67 8.53
N SER A 93 -0.65 28.35 8.61
CA SER A 93 -1.75 27.41 8.36
C SER A 93 -2.89 27.63 9.36
N ILE A 94 -4.13 27.46 8.93
CA ILE A 94 -5.30 27.34 9.81
C ILE A 94 -5.10 26.19 10.81
N GLY A 95 -5.71 26.30 11.99
CA GLY A 95 -5.61 25.30 13.05
C GLY A 95 -6.72 24.25 13.06
N THR A 96 -7.83 24.51 12.36
CA THR A 96 -9.00 23.63 12.24
C THR A 96 -9.61 23.72 10.85
N SER A 97 -10.53 22.81 10.53
CA SER A 97 -11.24 22.83 9.25
C SER A 97 -12.19 24.04 9.15
N LEU A 98 -12.12 24.78 8.04
CA LEU A 98 -12.89 25.99 7.78
C LEU A 98 -13.37 26.05 6.33
N VAL A 99 -14.55 26.62 6.13
CA VAL A 99 -14.99 27.10 4.81
C VAL A 99 -14.46 28.51 4.54
N GLU A 100 -14.42 28.93 3.28
CA GLU A 100 -13.88 30.23 2.83
C GLU A 100 -14.37 31.44 3.66
N SER A 101 -15.67 31.51 3.96
CA SER A 101 -16.24 32.64 4.72
C SER A 101 -15.68 32.77 6.13
N ASN A 102 -15.17 31.68 6.71
CA ASN A 102 -14.74 31.60 8.09
C ASN A 102 -13.22 31.75 8.26
N PHE A 103 -12.47 31.91 7.17
CA PHE A 103 -11.04 32.22 7.26
C PHE A 103 -10.83 33.55 7.98
N THR A 104 -9.91 33.54 8.95
CA THR A 104 -9.34 34.76 9.50
C THR A 104 -8.33 35.34 8.50
N ALA A 105 -8.17 36.66 8.48
CA ALA A 105 -7.09 37.28 7.72
C ALA A 105 -5.74 36.70 8.17
N ASP A 106 -4.78 36.63 7.23
CA ASP A 106 -3.47 36.03 7.45
C ASP A 106 -3.54 34.53 7.82
N SER A 107 -4.28 33.75 7.02
CA SER A 107 -4.33 32.29 7.20
C SER A 107 -4.49 31.55 5.86
N TRP A 108 -4.02 30.30 5.82
CA TRP A 108 -4.16 29.44 4.64
C TRP A 108 -4.41 27.97 5.00
N GLY A 109 -4.93 27.19 4.05
CA GLY A 109 -5.21 25.76 4.23
C GLY A 109 -5.34 25.02 2.90
N TYR A 110 -5.50 23.70 2.97
CA TYR A 110 -5.70 22.84 1.79
C TYR A 110 -7.06 22.16 1.81
N SER A 111 -7.58 21.74 0.66
CA SER A 111 -8.88 21.09 0.55
C SER A 111 -8.88 20.04 -0.57
N SER A 112 -9.50 18.89 -0.31
CA SER A 112 -9.75 17.87 -1.32
C SER A 112 -11.04 18.11 -2.12
N ASP A 113 -11.92 19.01 -1.66
CA ASP A 113 -13.24 19.27 -2.25
C ASP A 113 -13.45 20.74 -2.68
N ALA A 114 -12.43 21.60 -2.50
CA ALA A 114 -12.46 23.05 -2.74
C ALA A 114 -13.47 23.84 -1.87
N VAL A 115 -14.03 23.21 -0.83
CA VAL A 115 -15.05 23.81 0.04
C VAL A 115 -14.59 23.82 1.49
N ASN A 116 -14.15 22.67 2.00
CA ASN A 116 -13.69 22.48 3.37
C ASN A 116 -12.16 22.46 3.39
N PHE A 117 -11.57 23.55 3.86
CA PHE A 117 -10.12 23.69 3.97
C PHE A 117 -9.64 23.24 5.34
N ASN A 118 -8.60 22.41 5.36
CA ASN A 118 -7.98 21.82 6.53
C ASN A 118 -6.58 22.41 6.77
N PRO A 119 -6.07 22.28 8.03
CA PRO A 119 -4.70 22.63 8.36
C PRO A 119 -3.68 21.92 7.48
N ILE A 120 -2.69 22.64 6.96
CA ILE A 120 -1.60 22.04 6.19
C ILE A 120 -0.86 21.01 7.06
N PRO A 121 -0.75 19.76 6.61
CA PRO A 121 -0.11 18.70 7.38
C PRO A 121 1.41 18.88 7.43
N LYS A 122 2.00 18.54 8.57
CA LYS A 122 3.46 18.53 8.76
C LYS A 122 4.09 17.32 8.06
N ALA A 123 5.38 17.39 7.76
CA ALA A 123 6.12 16.27 7.18
C ALA A 123 6.04 15.00 8.06
N SER A 124 6.11 15.16 9.38
CA SER A 124 5.98 14.07 10.36
C SER A 124 4.58 13.47 10.49
N ALA A 125 3.55 14.15 9.98
CA ALA A 125 2.16 13.71 10.05
C ALA A 125 1.40 14.03 8.74
N PRO A 126 1.69 13.31 7.64
CA PRO A 126 0.97 13.46 6.38
C PRO A 126 -0.53 13.19 6.55
N SER A 127 -1.35 13.87 5.74
CA SER A 127 -2.80 13.66 5.71
C SER A 127 -3.24 12.94 4.44
N THR A 128 -4.23 12.07 4.56
CA THR A 128 -4.82 11.33 3.44
C THR A 128 -5.79 12.21 2.66
N ILE A 129 -5.59 12.32 1.35
CA ILE A 129 -6.50 12.99 0.42
C ILE A 129 -7.51 12.02 -0.18
N LEU A 130 -7.04 10.84 -0.59
CA LEU A 130 -7.85 9.85 -1.29
C LEU A 130 -7.39 8.44 -0.93
N VAL A 131 -8.35 7.56 -0.67
CA VAL A 131 -8.17 6.10 -0.67
C VAL A 131 -9.07 5.56 -1.76
N THR A 132 -8.53 4.79 -2.70
CA THR A 132 -9.32 4.19 -3.77
C THR A 132 -8.89 2.76 -4.03
N ASN A 133 -9.85 1.91 -4.37
CA ASN A 133 -9.64 0.57 -4.91
C ASN A 133 -9.55 0.55 -6.43
N ASN A 134 -9.54 1.71 -7.09
CA ASN A 134 -9.44 1.81 -8.53
C ASN A 134 -7.99 1.55 -9.00
N ASN A 135 -7.84 0.66 -9.98
CA ASN A 135 -6.58 0.31 -10.64
C ASN A 135 -6.44 0.97 -12.03
N THR A 136 -7.29 1.95 -12.35
CA THR A 136 -7.14 2.84 -13.51
C THR A 136 -6.54 4.17 -13.09
N SER A 137 -5.98 4.90 -14.05
CA SER A 137 -5.43 6.25 -13.82
C SER A 137 -6.48 7.18 -13.18
N GLN A 138 -6.07 7.91 -12.15
CA GLN A 138 -6.88 8.87 -11.40
C GLN A 138 -6.27 10.27 -11.49
N ARG A 139 -7.13 11.26 -11.71
CA ARG A 139 -6.76 12.68 -11.62
C ARG A 139 -7.27 13.23 -10.29
N ILE A 140 -6.37 13.78 -9.49
CA ILE A 140 -6.64 14.24 -8.13
C ILE A 140 -6.27 15.71 -8.05
N ALA A 141 -7.21 16.56 -7.65
CA ALA A 141 -6.94 17.97 -7.38
C ALA A 141 -6.82 18.19 -5.87
N VAL A 142 -5.75 18.84 -5.45
CA VAL A 142 -5.62 19.38 -4.09
C VAL A 142 -5.70 20.89 -4.20
N ASN A 143 -6.73 21.46 -3.59
CA ASN A 143 -7.01 22.89 -3.61
C ASN A 143 -6.36 23.55 -2.40
N PHE A 144 -6.04 24.83 -2.53
CA PHE A 144 -5.44 25.64 -1.49
C PHE A 144 -6.18 26.96 -1.42
N GLY A 145 -6.48 27.39 -0.21
CA GLY A 145 -7.18 28.65 0.08
C GLY A 145 -6.32 29.49 1.00
N VAL A 146 -6.22 30.79 0.70
CA VAL A 146 -5.48 31.74 1.52
C VAL A 146 -6.24 33.06 1.62
N LYS A 147 -6.26 33.63 2.83
CA LYS A 147 -6.86 34.93 3.07
C LYS A 147 -5.80 35.97 3.41
N ALA A 148 -5.70 37.00 2.59
CA ALA A 148 -4.78 38.09 2.79
C ALA A 148 -5.12 38.92 4.04
N SER A 149 -4.15 39.68 4.52
CA SER A 149 -4.30 40.69 5.57
C SER A 149 -3.73 42.03 5.09
N PRO A 150 -4.34 43.17 5.46
CA PRO A 150 -3.76 44.49 5.22
C PRO A 150 -2.36 44.68 5.83
N SER A 151 -1.99 43.85 6.81
CA SER A 151 -0.68 43.88 7.48
C SER A 151 0.42 43.11 6.77
N LEU A 152 0.11 42.34 5.72
CA LEU A 152 1.11 41.56 4.98
C LEU A 152 1.93 42.44 4.04
N GLU A 153 3.13 41.96 3.68
CA GLU A 153 3.89 42.54 2.58
C GLU A 153 3.26 42.10 1.24
N SER A 154 3.13 43.03 0.30
CA SER A 154 2.69 42.70 -1.06
C SER A 154 3.78 41.94 -1.79
N GLY A 155 3.40 40.91 -2.55
CA GLY A 155 4.35 40.06 -3.25
C GLY A 155 3.86 38.63 -3.33
N SER A 156 4.78 37.72 -3.64
CA SER A 156 4.47 36.30 -3.80
C SER A 156 4.85 35.53 -2.55
N TYR A 157 3.99 34.58 -2.18
CA TYR A 157 4.20 33.65 -1.08
C TYR A 157 4.18 32.24 -1.63
N THR A 158 5.10 31.40 -1.16
CA THR A 158 5.26 30.02 -1.64
C THR A 158 5.41 29.03 -0.51
N LYS A 159 4.95 27.80 -0.74
CA LYS A 159 5.27 26.63 0.08
C LYS A 159 5.48 25.41 -0.80
N GLN A 160 6.60 24.72 -0.57
CA GLN A 160 6.85 23.40 -1.15
C GLN A 160 6.04 22.35 -0.41
N LEU A 161 5.43 21.45 -1.16
CA LEU A 161 4.61 20.36 -0.63
C LEU A 161 5.14 19.02 -1.13
N LEU A 162 4.88 17.98 -0.37
CA LEU A 162 5.10 16.61 -0.75
C LEU A 162 3.74 15.96 -1.00
N LEU A 163 3.53 15.57 -2.25
CA LEU A 163 2.40 14.76 -2.67
C LEU A 163 2.90 13.33 -2.89
N THR A 164 2.27 12.37 -2.24
CA THR A 164 2.75 10.98 -2.23
C THR A 164 1.62 10.03 -2.56
N ALA A 165 1.85 9.10 -3.48
CA ALA A 165 0.96 7.99 -3.75
C ALA A 165 1.65 6.68 -3.33
N THR A 166 0.95 5.84 -2.57
CA THR A 166 1.40 4.49 -2.23
C THR A 166 0.35 3.48 -2.63
N THR A 167 0.76 2.31 -3.12
CA THR A 167 -0.19 1.26 -3.42
C THR A 167 -0.84 0.73 -2.14
N ASN A 168 -2.11 0.37 -2.21
CA ASN A 168 -2.77 -0.25 -1.08
C ASN A 168 -2.21 -1.65 -0.83
N TYR A 169 -2.39 -2.15 0.38
CA TYR A 169 -2.05 -3.53 0.69
C TYR A 169 -2.86 -4.48 -0.20
N THR A 170 -2.18 -5.43 -0.84
CA THR A 170 -2.82 -6.51 -1.59
C THR A 170 -2.61 -7.78 -0.78
N PRO A 171 -3.67 -8.37 -0.22
CA PRO A 171 -3.57 -9.65 0.45
C PRO A 171 -2.92 -10.68 -0.47
N SER A 172 -1.85 -11.28 0.01
CA SER A 172 -1.10 -12.29 -0.69
C SER A 172 -1.76 -13.66 -0.50
N GLU A 173 -1.89 -14.39 -1.60
CA GLU A 173 -2.53 -15.71 -1.61
C GLU A 173 -1.54 -16.79 -2.05
N ALA A 174 -1.70 -17.98 -1.49
CA ALA A 174 -1.10 -19.19 -2.04
C ALA A 174 -2.15 -20.29 -2.15
N THR A 175 -2.00 -21.15 -3.14
CA THR A 175 -2.89 -22.28 -3.37
C THR A 175 -2.06 -23.55 -3.36
N PHE A 176 -2.49 -24.58 -2.64
CA PHE A 176 -1.82 -25.89 -2.71
C PHE A 176 -1.85 -26.45 -4.14
N LEU A 177 -0.95 -27.39 -4.44
CA LEU A 177 -1.00 -28.20 -5.66
C LEU A 177 -2.37 -28.91 -5.79
N PRO A 178 -2.82 -29.21 -7.03
CA PRO A 178 -3.97 -30.10 -7.25
C PRO A 178 -3.82 -31.40 -6.47
N GLY A 179 -4.91 -31.97 -5.96
CA GLY A 179 -4.88 -33.01 -4.94
C GLY A 179 -3.99 -34.22 -5.28
N SER A 180 -4.12 -34.78 -6.48
CA SER A 180 -3.24 -35.87 -6.92
C SER A 180 -1.75 -35.50 -6.95
N GLN A 181 -1.41 -34.27 -7.40
CA GLN A 181 -0.02 -33.79 -7.44
C GLN A 181 0.52 -33.52 -6.03
N PHE A 182 -0.28 -32.89 -5.18
CA PHE A 182 0.04 -32.71 -3.77
C PHE A 182 0.38 -34.05 -3.12
N ARG A 183 -0.49 -35.05 -3.30
CA ARG A 183 -0.29 -36.40 -2.75
C ARG A 183 1.00 -37.05 -3.25
N THR A 184 1.33 -36.92 -4.52
CA THR A 184 2.61 -37.41 -5.06
C THR A 184 3.80 -36.77 -4.33
N THR A 185 3.76 -35.45 -4.11
CA THR A 185 4.83 -34.74 -3.38
C THR A 185 4.90 -35.17 -1.91
N ILE A 186 3.76 -35.37 -1.25
CA ILE A 186 3.73 -35.88 0.12
C ILE A 186 4.30 -37.30 0.21
N ASN A 187 3.95 -38.20 -0.72
CA ASN A 187 4.51 -39.55 -0.76
C ASN A 187 6.04 -39.55 -0.93
N ASP A 188 6.60 -38.57 -1.65
CA ASP A 188 8.07 -38.40 -1.75
C ASP A 188 8.68 -37.98 -0.40
N LEU A 189 8.05 -37.05 0.31
CA LEU A 189 8.48 -36.66 1.67
C LEU A 189 8.40 -37.85 2.65
N GLU A 190 7.42 -38.74 2.49
CA GLU A 190 7.28 -39.94 3.32
C GLU A 190 8.38 -41.00 3.10
N ARG A 191 9.27 -40.83 2.11
CA ARG A 191 10.45 -41.70 1.97
C ARG A 191 11.39 -41.62 3.18
N SER A 192 11.34 -40.51 3.92
CA SER A 192 12.07 -40.32 5.19
C SER A 192 11.38 -40.99 6.39
N GLY A 193 10.16 -41.48 6.21
CA GLY A 193 9.35 -42.15 7.21
C GLY A 193 7.86 -41.86 7.02
N ARG A 194 7.01 -42.77 7.50
CA ARG A 194 5.56 -42.63 7.33
C ARG A 194 5.06 -41.41 8.11
N MET A 195 4.31 -40.53 7.45
CA MET A 195 3.53 -39.48 8.09
C MET A 195 2.47 -40.11 9.00
N ARG A 196 2.33 -39.52 10.18
CA ARG A 196 1.27 -39.71 11.17
C ARG A 196 0.53 -38.42 11.48
N GLU A 197 1.16 -37.27 11.22
CA GLU A 197 0.57 -35.95 11.43
C GLU A 197 0.80 -35.02 10.25
N PHE A 198 -0.17 -34.19 9.93
CA PHE A 198 -0.03 -33.05 9.03
C PHE A 198 -0.46 -31.78 9.76
N LYS A 199 0.38 -30.75 9.81
CA LYS A 199 0.06 -29.49 10.50
C LYS A 199 0.83 -28.28 9.99
N ARG A 200 0.28 -27.09 10.25
CA ARG A 200 0.94 -25.82 9.94
C ARG A 200 2.09 -25.57 10.92
N ALA A 201 3.25 -25.20 10.40
CA ALA A 201 4.35 -24.67 11.22
C ALA A 201 4.16 -23.17 11.49
N THR A 202 4.67 -22.68 12.61
CA THR A 202 4.67 -21.24 12.94
C THR A 202 5.80 -20.48 12.26
N THR A 203 6.89 -21.18 11.94
CA THR A 203 8.07 -20.62 11.28
C THR A 203 8.54 -21.51 10.13
N LEU A 204 9.18 -20.88 9.15
CA LEU A 204 9.87 -21.58 8.07
C LEU A 204 11.06 -22.37 8.67
N PRO A 205 11.35 -23.60 8.19
CA PRO A 205 12.46 -24.37 8.74
C PRO A 205 13.78 -23.69 8.39
N ALA A 206 14.74 -23.74 9.32
CA ALA A 206 16.05 -23.11 9.16
C ALA A 206 16.82 -23.66 7.94
N ASN A 207 16.53 -24.90 7.54
CA ASN A 207 17.07 -25.53 6.35
C ASN A 207 15.95 -25.95 5.40
N LEU A 208 15.98 -25.42 4.17
CA LEU A 208 15.00 -25.72 3.13
C LEU A 208 15.41 -26.87 2.21
N THR A 209 16.59 -27.48 2.37
CA THR A 209 17.05 -28.54 1.47
C THR A 209 16.18 -29.80 1.53
N SER A 210 15.55 -30.08 2.67
CA SER A 210 14.59 -31.17 2.85
C SER A 210 13.14 -30.77 2.54
N ALA A 211 12.87 -29.48 2.30
CA ALA A 211 11.54 -29.01 1.97
C ALA A 211 11.21 -29.26 0.48
N ARG A 212 9.92 -29.38 0.21
CA ARG A 212 9.33 -29.41 -1.13
C ARG A 212 8.40 -28.23 -1.26
N VAL A 213 8.31 -27.70 -2.48
CA VAL A 213 7.27 -26.73 -2.80
C VAL A 213 5.99 -27.48 -3.11
N VAL A 214 4.92 -27.11 -2.43
CA VAL A 214 3.58 -27.69 -2.56
C VAL A 214 2.53 -26.64 -2.92
N SER A 215 2.95 -25.45 -3.35
CA SER A 215 2.07 -24.46 -3.97
C SER A 215 1.93 -24.69 -5.47
N SER A 216 0.78 -24.32 -6.02
CA SER A 216 0.57 -24.23 -7.46
C SER A 216 1.51 -23.20 -8.09
N SER A 217 1.80 -23.35 -9.38
CA SER A 217 2.68 -22.45 -10.14
C SER A 217 2.13 -21.03 -10.27
N ASP A 218 0.83 -20.88 -10.14
CA ASP A 218 0.09 -19.61 -10.14
C ASP A 218 -0.24 -19.15 -8.69
N SER A 219 0.58 -19.51 -7.71
CA SER A 219 0.48 -18.93 -6.36
C SER A 219 1.35 -17.69 -6.23
N TYR A 220 0.84 -16.62 -5.61
CA TYR A 220 1.59 -15.39 -5.34
C TYR A 220 2.70 -15.61 -4.30
N ARG A 221 2.42 -16.49 -3.32
CA ARG A 221 3.38 -16.95 -2.32
C ARG A 221 3.63 -18.45 -2.44
N VAL A 222 4.77 -18.88 -1.92
CA VAL A 222 5.16 -20.28 -1.93
C VAL A 222 4.57 -20.99 -0.71
N ILE A 223 4.17 -22.24 -0.87
CA ILE A 223 3.88 -23.14 0.25
C ILE A 223 5.00 -24.18 0.29
N TYR A 224 5.72 -24.22 1.40
CA TYR A 224 6.74 -25.24 1.66
C TYR A 224 6.15 -26.35 2.52
N ALA A 225 6.52 -27.60 2.24
CA ALA A 225 6.24 -28.74 3.10
C ALA A 225 7.49 -29.58 3.33
N TRP A 226 7.66 -30.13 4.52
CA TRP A 226 8.80 -30.98 4.84
C TRP A 226 8.42 -32.05 5.88
N TYR A 227 9.17 -33.14 5.87
CA TYR A 227 9.06 -34.19 6.86
C TYR A 227 9.98 -33.93 8.06
N ASP A 228 9.44 -34.12 9.26
CA ASP A 228 10.19 -34.20 10.50
C ASP A 228 9.53 -35.19 11.46
N SER A 229 10.23 -36.28 11.77
CA SER A 229 9.89 -37.19 12.87
C SER A 229 8.45 -37.72 12.88
N GLY A 230 7.91 -38.06 11.70
CA GLY A 230 6.55 -38.58 11.53
C GLY A 230 5.50 -37.50 11.24
N ILE A 231 5.91 -36.25 11.12
CA ILE A 231 5.04 -35.10 10.88
C ILE A 231 5.42 -34.52 9.52
N ILE A 232 4.44 -34.26 8.67
CA ILE A 232 4.62 -33.30 7.59
C ILE A 232 4.16 -31.94 8.09
N TYR A 233 5.11 -31.02 8.14
CA TYR A 233 4.82 -29.61 8.35
C TYR A 233 4.57 -28.92 7.02
N TRP A 234 3.73 -27.89 7.04
CA TRP A 234 3.63 -26.93 5.95
C TRP A 234 3.71 -25.49 6.45
N TRP A 235 4.23 -24.59 5.63
CA TRP A 235 4.34 -23.16 5.94
C TRP A 235 4.23 -22.30 4.68
N SER A 236 3.61 -21.14 4.81
CA SER A 236 3.59 -20.08 3.80
C SER A 236 3.53 -18.72 4.49
N ASP A 237 4.13 -17.70 3.86
CA ASP A 237 4.01 -16.28 4.21
C ASP A 237 2.76 -15.61 3.60
N ALA A 238 1.88 -16.38 2.95
CA ALA A 238 0.60 -15.87 2.45
C ALA A 238 -0.35 -15.45 3.59
N ASP A 239 -1.12 -14.39 3.34
CA ASP A 239 -2.22 -13.99 4.21
C ASP A 239 -3.33 -15.04 4.22
N THR A 240 -3.63 -15.60 3.04
CA THR A 240 -4.59 -16.69 2.88
C THR A 240 -4.00 -17.82 2.05
N VAL A 241 -4.04 -19.03 2.61
CA VAL A 241 -3.68 -20.25 1.88
C VAL A 241 -4.96 -20.99 1.52
N TYR A 242 -5.13 -21.31 0.23
CA TYR A 242 -6.28 -22.05 -0.27
C TYR A 242 -5.90 -23.50 -0.55
N MET A 243 -6.84 -24.40 -0.26
CA MET A 243 -6.86 -25.70 -0.91
C MET A 243 -7.12 -25.50 -2.40
N ASN A 244 -6.51 -26.33 -3.24
CA ASN A 244 -6.71 -26.25 -4.69
C ASN A 244 -8.18 -26.45 -5.08
N GLU A 245 -8.63 -25.85 -6.18
CA GLU A 245 -10.00 -26.04 -6.67
C GLU A 245 -10.29 -27.53 -6.95
N ASP A 246 -9.29 -28.27 -7.40
CA ASP A 246 -9.31 -29.73 -7.50
C ASP A 246 -8.53 -30.35 -6.32
N ALA A 247 -9.27 -30.63 -5.24
CA ALA A 247 -8.75 -31.30 -4.05
C ALA A 247 -8.88 -32.83 -4.12
N SER A 248 -9.33 -33.39 -5.26
CA SER A 248 -9.50 -34.84 -5.41
C SER A 248 -8.19 -35.57 -5.15
N ASN A 249 -8.27 -36.68 -4.42
CA ASN A 249 -7.14 -37.51 -4.01
C ASN A 249 -6.09 -36.86 -3.11
N MET A 250 -6.26 -35.60 -2.66
CA MET A 250 -5.24 -34.88 -1.88
C MET A 250 -4.79 -35.65 -0.63
N PHE A 251 -5.76 -36.24 0.06
CA PHE A 251 -5.56 -37.09 1.23
C PHE A 251 -6.11 -38.51 1.02
N HIS A 252 -6.23 -38.97 -0.23
CA HIS A 252 -6.65 -40.34 -0.48
C HIS A 252 -5.65 -41.35 0.10
N GLY A 253 -6.16 -42.41 0.70
CA GLY A 253 -5.34 -43.43 1.35
C GLY A 253 -4.91 -43.06 2.77
N PHE A 254 -5.06 -41.80 3.20
CA PHE A 254 -4.77 -41.38 4.58
C PHE A 254 -5.84 -41.90 5.55
N LEU A 255 -7.10 -41.97 5.12
CA LEU A 255 -8.22 -42.48 5.95
C LEU A 255 -8.10 -43.98 6.29
N TYR A 256 -7.28 -44.73 5.55
CA TYR A 256 -7.06 -46.16 5.75
C TYR A 256 -5.76 -46.47 6.53
N ARG A 257 -5.16 -45.45 7.15
CA ARG A 257 -3.89 -45.52 7.89
C ARG A 257 -4.07 -45.04 9.33
N ASP A 258 -3.20 -45.50 10.23
CA ASP A 258 -3.10 -45.00 11.60
C ASP A 258 -2.51 -43.56 11.63
N ILE A 259 -3.34 -42.58 11.28
CA ILE A 259 -3.04 -41.14 11.35
C ILE A 259 -3.48 -40.60 12.71
N ASN A 260 -2.61 -39.82 13.34
CA ASN A 260 -2.88 -39.18 14.63
C ASN A 260 -3.61 -37.84 14.45
N LEU A 261 -3.21 -37.03 13.47
CA LEU A 261 -3.74 -35.68 13.27
C LEU A 261 -3.66 -35.23 11.81
N LEU A 262 -4.78 -34.73 11.29
CA LEU A 262 -4.85 -33.97 10.04
C LEU A 262 -5.34 -32.56 10.35
N ASP A 263 -4.40 -31.65 10.62
CA ASP A 263 -4.70 -30.26 10.93
C ASP A 263 -4.72 -29.40 9.65
N LEU A 264 -5.93 -29.00 9.27
CA LEU A 264 -6.20 -28.14 8.11
C LEU A 264 -6.44 -26.69 8.52
N THR A 265 -6.19 -26.34 9.79
CA THR A 265 -6.32 -24.97 10.27
C THR A 265 -5.39 -24.04 9.50
N GLY A 266 -5.95 -22.92 9.01
CA GLY A 266 -5.23 -21.99 8.15
C GLY A 266 -5.25 -22.34 6.66
N ILE A 267 -5.98 -23.39 6.24
CA ILE A 267 -6.24 -23.72 4.85
C ILE A 267 -7.71 -23.41 4.53
N SER A 268 -7.95 -22.44 3.65
CA SER A 268 -9.27 -22.07 3.16
C SER A 268 -9.74 -23.06 2.08
N MET A 269 -10.89 -23.69 2.30
CA MET A 269 -11.53 -24.57 1.32
C MET A 269 -12.56 -23.86 0.44
N SER A 270 -12.70 -22.54 0.58
CA SER A 270 -13.74 -21.74 -0.11
C SER A 270 -13.67 -21.77 -1.64
N LYS A 271 -12.53 -22.14 -2.22
CA LYS A 271 -12.33 -22.27 -3.67
C LYS A 271 -12.44 -23.73 -4.19
N VAL A 272 -12.63 -24.72 -3.31
CA VAL A 272 -12.72 -26.13 -3.69
C VAL A 272 -13.99 -26.39 -4.50
N LYS A 273 -13.85 -26.96 -5.70
CA LYS A 273 -14.94 -27.34 -6.59
C LYS A 273 -15.07 -28.85 -6.72
N ARG A 274 -13.95 -29.57 -6.59
CA ARG A 274 -13.88 -31.02 -6.67
C ARG A 274 -13.22 -31.54 -5.41
N MET A 275 -13.96 -32.35 -4.67
CA MET A 275 -13.46 -33.08 -3.52
C MET A 275 -13.98 -34.51 -3.65
N SER A 276 -13.07 -35.43 -3.88
CA SER A 276 -13.36 -36.86 -3.89
C SER A 276 -12.13 -37.58 -3.37
N ASP A 277 -12.36 -38.65 -2.63
CA ASP A 277 -11.30 -39.63 -2.39
C ASP A 277 -10.92 -40.32 -3.69
#